data_AF-A0ABD5DWD3-F1
#
_entry.id   AF-A0ABD5DWD3-F1
#
_cell.length_a   1.000
_cell.length_b   1.000
_cell.length_c   1.000
_cell.angle_alpha   90.00
_cell.angle_beta   90.00
_cell.angle_gamma   90.00
#
_symmetry.space_group_name_H-M   'P 1'
#
loop_
_entity.id
_entity.type
_entity.pdbx_description
1 polymer ?
#
loop_
_entity_poly.entity_id
_entity_poly.type
_entity_poly.pdbx_seq_one_letter_code
_entity_poly.pdbx_strand_id
1 'polypeptide(L)' 'MDDKEYFWLTQKKELKTKPKSRPLPKAKEKYLEAEETLFQELEEHRIGSRRKFQFESTKN' A
#
# COMPACT_ATOMS: atom_id res chain seq x y z
N MET A 1 21.95 -13.07 27.11
CA MET A 1 20.56 -12.82 27.53
C MET A 1 19.69 -13.65 26.63
N ASP A 2 18.81 -14.45 27.20
CA ASP A 2 17.86 -15.25 26.42
C ASP A 2 16.85 -14.31 25.74
N ASP A 3 16.39 -14.61 24.52
CA ASP A 3 15.55 -13.69 23.73
C ASP A 3 14.25 -13.34 24.46
N LYS A 4 13.76 -14.30 25.25
CA LYS A 4 12.60 -14.12 26.12
C LYS A 4 12.88 -13.07 27.20
N GLU A 5 14.04 -13.13 27.83
CA GLU A 5 14.42 -12.23 28.91
C GLU A 5 14.60 -10.79 28.39
N TYR A 6 15.26 -10.63 27.24
CA TYR A 6 15.37 -9.34 26.55
C TYR A 6 13.99 -8.76 26.17
N PHE A 7 13.09 -9.59 25.65
CA PHE A 7 11.73 -9.16 25.30
C PHE A 7 10.92 -8.73 26.54
N TRP A 8 10.99 -9.46 27.65
CA TRP A 8 10.27 -9.09 28.88
C TRP A 8 10.72 -7.74 29.43
N LEU A 9 12.02 -7.45 29.37
CA LEU A 9 12.60 -6.20 29.87
C LEU A 9 12.37 -5.01 28.92
N THR A 10 12.41 -5.23 27.61
CA THR A 10 12.43 -4.14 26.61
C THR A 10 11.15 -4.00 25.81
N GLN A 11 10.27 -5.02 25.82
CA GLN A 11 9.11 -5.17 24.94
C GLN A 11 9.45 -5.09 23.43
N LYS A 12 10.73 -5.24 23.07
CA LYS A 12 11.20 -5.23 21.68
C LYS A 12 11.50 -6.64 21.23
N LYS A 13 10.97 -7.00 20.06
CA LYS A 13 11.35 -8.24 19.38
C LYS A 13 12.56 -7.98 18.49
N GLU A 14 13.35 -9.02 18.28
CA GLU A 14 14.47 -8.96 17.35
C GLU A 14 14.03 -8.60 15.93
N LEU A 15 14.95 -8.01 15.18
CA LEU A 15 14.75 -7.74 13.76
C LEU A 15 14.58 -9.07 13.02
N LYS A 16 13.49 -9.17 12.26
CA LYS A 16 13.26 -10.34 11.42
C LYS A 16 14.30 -10.37 10.31
N THR A 17 15.12 -11.43 10.28
CA THR A 17 16.15 -11.64 9.26
C THR A 17 15.57 -11.92 7.87
N LYS A 18 14.33 -12.42 7.79
CA LYS A 18 13.65 -12.71 6.53
C LYS A 18 12.56 -11.68 6.20
N PRO A 19 12.46 -11.22 4.94
CA PRO A 19 11.34 -10.40 4.51
C PRO A 19 10.02 -11.17 4.65
N LYS A 20 8.93 -10.45 4.91
CA LYS A 20 7.60 -11.07 4.96
C LYS A 20 7.26 -11.62 3.57
N SER A 21 6.99 -12.91 3.48
CA SER A 21 6.53 -13.58 2.24
C SER A 21 5.09 -13.23 1.84
N ARG A 22 4.42 -12.37 2.62
CA ARG A 22 3.04 -11.95 2.31
C ARG A 22 3.06 -11.10 1.05
N PRO A 23 2.26 -11.42 0.02
CA PRO A 23 2.14 -10.56 -1.14
C PRO A 23 1.62 -9.18 -0.70
N LEU A 24 2.06 -8.14 -1.39
CA LEU A 24 1.50 -6.80 -1.22
C LEU A 24 -0.03 -6.88 -1.37
N PRO A 25 -0.80 -6.19 -0.52
CA PRO A 25 -2.24 -6.12 -0.70
C PRO A 25 -2.52 -5.58 -2.09
N LYS A 26 -3.23 -6.36 -2.92
CA LYS A 26 -3.65 -5.91 -4.25
C LYS A 26 -4.54 -4.67 -4.09
N ALA A 27 -4.48 -3.77 -5.07
CA ALA A 27 -5.42 -2.66 -5.16
C ALA A 27 -6.84 -3.24 -5.06
N LYS A 28 -7.54 -2.92 -3.97
CA LYS A 28 -8.94 -3.30 -3.78
C LYS A 28 -9.78 -2.42 -4.71
N GLU A 29 -10.96 -2.89 -5.10
CA GLU A 29 -11.95 -2.11 -5.88
C GLU A 29 -12.15 -0.69 -5.32
N LYS A 30 -12.04 -0.53 -3.99
CA LYS A 30 -12.04 0.77 -3.29
C LYS A 30 -11.01 1.79 -3.80
N TYR A 31 -9.85 1.35 -4.28
CA TYR A 31 -8.83 2.25 -4.84
C TYR A 31 -9.24 2.76 -6.22
N LEU A 32 -9.89 1.91 -7.03
CA LEU A 32 -10.39 2.31 -8.35
C LEU A 32 -11.53 3.31 -8.18
N GLU A 33 -12.47 3.02 -7.28
CA GLU A 33 -13.56 3.93 -6.93
C GLU A 33 -13.04 5.27 -6.40
N ALA A 34 -12.07 5.26 -5.48
CA ALA A 34 -11.49 6.49 -4.94
C ALA A 34 -10.70 7.32 -5.98
N GLU A 35 -10.11 6.67 -6.99
CA GLU A 35 -9.43 7.37 -8.08
C GLU A 35 -10.46 8.06 -9.00
N GLU A 36 -11.54 7.37 -9.34
CA GLU A 36 -12.64 7.93 -10.15
C GLU A 36 -13.29 9.14 -9.47
N THR A 37 -13.58 9.07 -8.16
CA THR A 37 -14.14 10.21 -7.40
C THR A 37 -13.20 11.40 -7.39
N LEU A 38 -11.90 11.18 -7.19
CA LEU A 38 -10.89 12.24 -7.17
C LEU A 38 -10.79 12.96 -8.52
N PHE A 39 -10.91 12.23 -9.64
CA PHE A 39 -10.91 12.87 -10.97
C PHE A 39 -12.16 13.69 -11.24
N GLN A 40 -13.34 13.24 -10.80
CA GLN A 40 -14.58 14.01 -10.91
C GLN A 40 -14.48 15.34 -10.16
N GLU A 41 -13.96 15.32 -8.93
CA GLU A 41 -13.74 16.53 -8.13
C GLU A 41 -12.75 17.50 -8.81
N LEU A 42 -11.65 16.99 -9.39
CA LEU A 42 -10.68 17.82 -10.09
C LEU A 42 -11.26 18.45 -11.36
N GLU A 43 -12.12 17.75 -12.09
CA GLU A 43 -12.81 18.26 -13.27
C GLU A 43 -13.82 19.37 -12.90
N GLU A 44 -14.59 19.18 -11.82
CA GLU A 44 -15.50 20.19 -11.27
C GLU A 44 -14.75 21.48 -10.88
N HIS A 45 -13.58 21.34 -10.27
CA HIS A 45 -12.72 22.47 -9.91
C HIS A 45 -11.86 23.01 -11.07
N ARG A 46 -12.02 22.49 -12.30
CA ARG A 46 -11.23 22.84 -13.51
C ARG A 46 -9.71 22.72 -13.31
N ILE A 47 -9.29 21.81 -12.43
CA ILE A 47 -7.89 21.54 -12.16
C ILE A 47 -7.39 20.55 -13.21
N GLY A 48 -6.54 21.04 -14.12
CA GLY A 48 -5.93 20.21 -15.16
C GLY A 48 -5.05 19.12 -14.54
N SER A 49 -5.52 17.88 -14.58
CA SER A 49 -4.78 16.70 -14.09
C SER A 49 -4.51 15.73 -15.23
N ARG A 50 -3.26 15.28 -15.36
CA ARG A 50 -2.85 14.33 -16.41
C ARG A 50 -2.73 12.93 -15.80
N ARG A 51 -3.53 11.98 -16.30
CA ARG A 51 -3.39 10.56 -15.94
C ARG A 51 -2.02 10.05 -16.39
N LYS A 52 -1.13 9.79 -15.42
CA LYS A 52 0.20 9.19 -15.66
C LYS A 52 0.18 7.66 -15.62
N PHE A 53 -0.90 7.07 -15.12
CA PHE A 53 -1.01 5.62 -14.96
C PHE A 53 -1.62 5.01 -16.22
N GLN A 54 -0.82 4.26 -16.98
CA GLN A 54 -1.33 3.37 -18.02
C GLN A 54 -1.37 1.96 -17.44
N PHE A 55 -2.57 1.44 -17.20
CA PHE A 55 -2.72 0.05 -16.77
C PHE A 55 -2.50 -0.84 -17.99
N GLU A 56 -1.26 -1.26 -18.22
CA GLU A 56 -1.00 -2.35 -19.15
C GLU A 56 -1.59 -3.63 -18.55
N SER A 57 -2.76 -4.04 -19.05
CA SER A 57 -3.39 -5.30 -18.66
C SER A 57 -2.48 -6.45 -19.06
N THR A 58 -1.85 -7.10 -18.09
CA THR A 58 -0.96 -8.26 -18.29
C THR A 58 -1.71 -9.58 -18.54
N LYS A 59 -2.99 -9.52 -18.94
CA LYS A 59 -3.75 -10.70 -19.34
C LYS A 59 -3.52 -11.01 -20.82
N ASN A 60 -2.85 -12.13 -21.09
CA ASN A 60 -2.92 -12.89 -22.35
C ASN A 60 -4.03 -13.94 -22.25
#